data_AF-A0A5C4QRA0-F1
#
_entry.id   AF-A0A5C4QRA0-F1
#
_cell.length_a   1.000
_cell.length_b   1.000
_cell.length_c   1.000
_cell.angle_alpha   90.00
_cell.angle_beta   90.00
_cell.angle_gamma   90.00
#
_symmetry.space_group_name_H-M   'P 1'
#
loop_
_entity.id
_entity.type
_entity.pdbx_description
1 polymer ?
#
loop_
_entity_poly.entity_id
_entity_poly.type
_entity_poly.pdbx_seq_one_letter_code
_entity_poly.pdbx_strand_id
1 'polypeptide(L)'
;MSAPTITLTNGAVPAELLRAAQGKPAVPTQRVPMGIRVITGPGTTPAGRTNAASAPAARPPRTLDQLLTLAQGSENARTRQLAEKITGLVDELTGRLEAELAAVARELAAKEAELAAELAAVRQKMGTGSVDAAQRAAIRQWAQANGYDVAERGRIPRNVLQAWATATGSEVTQ
;
A
#
# COMPACT_ATOMS: atom_id res chain seq x y z
N MET A 1 13.64 7.59 -22.91
CA MET A 1 12.51 6.78 -22.40
C MET A 1 11.89 7.60 -21.28
N SER A 2 10.85 8.34 -21.62
CA SER A 2 10.23 9.35 -20.75
C SER A 2 8.99 8.77 -20.08
N ALA A 3 8.85 8.93 -18.77
CA ALA A 3 7.64 8.59 -18.04
C ALA A 3 6.65 9.78 -18.09
N PRO A 4 5.33 9.54 -18.30
CA PRO A 4 4.34 10.60 -18.14
C PRO A 4 3.78 10.65 -16.71
N THR A 5 3.76 11.88 -16.20
CA THR A 5 3.03 12.38 -15.03
C THR A 5 1.53 12.04 -15.12
N ILE A 6 0.97 11.39 -14.10
CA ILE A 6 -0.48 11.20 -13.96
C ILE A 6 -1.02 12.27 -13.01
N THR A 7 -1.74 13.24 -13.57
CA THR A 7 -2.66 14.13 -12.86
C THR A 7 -4.07 13.59 -13.08
N LEU A 8 -4.77 13.16 -12.02
CA LEU A 8 -6.19 12.83 -12.10
C LEU A 8 -7.01 13.92 -11.40
N THR A 9 -7.58 14.78 -12.24
CA THR A 9 -8.60 15.79 -11.95
C THR A 9 -9.98 15.18 -12.14
N ASN A 10 -10.89 15.43 -11.19
CA ASN A 10 -12.35 15.31 -11.27
C ASN A 10 -12.97 13.96 -11.66
N GLY A 11 -13.41 13.20 -10.65
CA GLY A 11 -14.40 12.14 -10.81
C GLY A 11 -15.83 12.68 -10.70
N ALA A 12 -16.37 13.24 -11.78
CA ALA A 12 -17.81 13.26 -12.02
C ALA A 12 -18.25 11.87 -12.50
N VAL A 13 -19.37 11.36 -11.99
CA VAL A 13 -19.77 9.96 -12.15
C VAL A 13 -20.27 9.68 -13.59
N PRO A 14 -19.84 8.60 -14.27
CA PRO A 14 -20.17 8.28 -15.67
C PRO A 14 -21.65 8.13 -16.05
N ALA A 15 -22.55 8.12 -15.06
CA ALA A 15 -23.98 7.89 -15.29
C ALA A 15 -24.73 9.10 -15.85
N GLU A 16 -24.24 10.34 -15.65
CA GLU A 16 -24.93 11.53 -16.17
C GLU A 16 -24.69 11.76 -17.67
N LEU A 17 -23.52 11.38 -18.19
CA LEU A 17 -23.21 11.51 -19.62
C LEU A 17 -24.06 10.58 -20.50
N LEU A 18 -24.52 9.44 -19.97
CA LEU A 18 -25.38 8.50 -20.70
C LEU A 18 -26.84 8.98 -20.82
N ARG A 19 -27.29 9.97 -20.04
CA ARG A 19 -28.64 10.55 -20.17
C ARG A 19 -28.70 11.66 -21.24
N ALA A 20 -27.59 12.33 -21.51
CA ALA A 20 -27.49 13.35 -22.56
C ALA A 20 -27.41 12.78 -23.99
N ALA A 21 -27.13 11.48 -24.13
CA ALA A 21 -26.97 10.82 -25.43
C ALA A 21 -28.29 10.39 -26.11
N GLN A 22 -29.43 10.47 -25.42
CA GLN A 22 -30.75 10.13 -26.00
C GLN A 22 -31.54 11.41 -26.32
N GLY A 23 -31.18 12.07 -27.41
CA GLY A 23 -31.82 13.29 -27.87
C GLY A 23 -33.30 13.10 -28.21
N LYS A 24 -34.19 13.76 -27.44
CA LYS A 24 -35.55 14.12 -27.87
C LYS A 24 -36.02 15.38 -27.12
N PRO A 25 -36.21 16.52 -27.80
CA PRO A 25 -36.60 17.78 -27.16
C PRO A 25 -38.12 17.87 -26.94
N ALA A 26 -38.54 18.34 -25.77
CA ALA A 26 -39.92 18.75 -25.53
C ALA A 26 -40.01 20.28 -25.61
N VAL A 27 -40.74 20.76 -26.62
CA VAL A 27 -41.05 22.15 -26.93
C VAL A 27 -42.06 22.72 -25.92
N PRO A 28 -41.86 23.91 -25.33
CA PRO A 28 -42.96 24.64 -24.72
C PRO A 28 -43.54 25.65 -25.71
N THR A 29 -44.75 25.35 -26.23
CA THR A 29 -45.53 26.26 -27.06
C THR A 29 -46.18 27.35 -26.20
N GLN A 30 -45.96 28.59 -26.62
CA GLN A 30 -46.56 29.83 -26.16
C GLN A 30 -48.11 29.83 -26.22
N ARG A 31 -48.77 30.23 -25.13
CA ARG A 31 -50.15 30.78 -25.12
C ARG A 31 -50.28 31.80 -23.97
N VAL A 32 -50.56 33.06 -24.30
CA VAL A 32 -50.94 34.15 -23.36
C VAL A 32 -52.47 34.08 -23.09
N PRO A 33 -53.11 34.89 -22.22
CA PRO A 33 -52.75 35.55 -20.95
C PRO A 33 -53.78 35.28 -19.80
N MET A 34 -53.41 35.46 -18.52
CA MET A 34 -54.29 36.17 -17.56
C MET A 34 -53.59 36.42 -16.22
N GLY A 35 -53.50 37.70 -15.85
CA GLY A 35 -53.40 38.14 -14.46
C GLY A 35 -52.02 38.04 -13.81
N ILE A 36 -51.33 39.17 -13.76
CA ILE A 36 -50.66 39.79 -12.58
C ILE A 36 -49.35 40.48 -13.02
N ARG A 37 -49.20 41.71 -12.55
CA ARG A 37 -48.52 42.82 -13.22
C ARG A 37 -46.99 42.73 -13.14
N VAL A 38 -46.34 43.02 -14.26
CA VAL A 38 -44.95 43.53 -14.29
C VAL A 38 -44.96 44.93 -13.69
N ILE A 39 -44.19 45.14 -12.62
CA ILE A 39 -43.85 46.48 -12.15
C ILE A 39 -42.45 46.79 -12.70
N THR A 40 -42.41 47.53 -13.80
CA THR A 40 -41.26 48.35 -14.18
C THR A 40 -41.03 49.38 -13.08
N GLY A 41 -39.87 49.38 -12.44
CA GLY A 41 -39.52 50.40 -11.46
C GLY A 41 -39.29 51.76 -12.12
N PRO A 42 -39.58 52.86 -11.41
CA PRO A 42 -38.81 54.08 -11.54
C PRO A 42 -37.94 54.27 -10.30
N GLY A 43 -36.70 54.68 -10.54
CA GLY A 43 -35.74 54.98 -9.49
C GLY A 43 -36.26 56.01 -8.50
N THR A 44 -36.08 55.73 -7.22
CA THR A 44 -35.91 56.73 -6.17
C THR A 44 -35.28 56.04 -4.97
N THR A 45 -34.09 56.47 -4.61
CA THR A 45 -33.49 56.32 -3.27
C THR A 45 -33.37 57.76 -2.74
N PRO A 46 -33.37 58.06 -1.43
CA PRO A 46 -33.18 57.15 -0.29
C PRO A 46 -34.12 57.40 0.91
N ALA A 47 -34.38 56.39 1.73
CA ALA A 47 -34.46 56.51 3.20
C ALA A 47 -34.86 55.18 3.86
N GLY A 48 -33.89 54.58 4.54
CA GLY A 48 -34.09 53.84 5.79
C GLY A 48 -35.08 52.67 5.81
N ARG A 49 -34.57 51.44 5.65
CA ARG A 49 -34.45 50.55 6.82
C ARG A 49 -33.49 49.39 6.53
N THR A 50 -32.55 49.25 7.44
CA THR A 50 -31.61 48.16 7.64
C THR A 50 -32.27 46.79 7.58
N ASN A 51 -31.90 45.95 6.62
CA ASN A 51 -31.47 44.58 6.89
C ASN A 51 -30.90 43.95 5.61
N ALA A 52 -29.66 44.30 5.27
CA ALA A 52 -28.84 43.31 4.57
C ALA A 52 -28.57 42.22 5.61
N ALA A 53 -29.45 41.24 5.70
CA ALA A 53 -29.14 40.00 6.40
C ALA A 53 -27.91 39.45 5.69
N SER A 54 -26.73 39.69 6.30
CA SER A 54 -25.48 39.12 5.86
C SER A 54 -25.73 37.65 5.60
N ALA A 55 -25.50 37.19 4.37
CA ALA A 55 -25.34 35.77 4.11
C ALA A 55 -24.36 35.27 5.20
N PRO A 56 -24.73 34.27 6.02
CA PRO A 56 -23.86 33.85 7.09
C PRO A 56 -22.53 33.45 6.45
N ALA A 57 -21.45 34.12 6.87
CA ALA A 57 -20.09 33.82 6.45
C ALA A 57 -19.94 32.30 6.41
N ALA A 58 -19.50 31.76 5.26
CA ALA A 58 -19.39 30.33 5.03
C ALA A 58 -18.69 29.69 6.22
N ARG A 59 -19.42 28.92 7.04
CA ARG A 59 -18.83 28.26 8.20
C ARG A 59 -17.71 27.35 7.69
N PRO A 60 -16.55 27.31 8.36
CA PRO A 60 -15.51 26.37 8.00
C PRO A 60 -16.09 24.94 8.06
N PRO A 61 -15.66 24.04 7.15
CA PRO A 61 -16.11 22.66 7.18
C PRO A 61 -15.73 22.05 8.54
N ARG A 62 -16.72 21.48 9.24
CA ARG A 62 -16.49 20.78 10.52
C ARG A 62 -15.95 19.39 10.25
N THR A 63 -14.96 18.96 11.01
CA THR A 63 -14.47 17.57 10.95
C THR A 63 -15.47 16.62 11.61
N LEU A 64 -15.38 15.31 11.30
CA LEU A 64 -16.24 14.29 11.89
C LEU A 64 -16.14 14.28 13.42
N ASP A 65 -14.92 14.35 13.97
CA ASP A 65 -14.69 14.36 15.42
C ASP A 65 -15.37 15.57 16.08
N GLN A 66 -15.25 16.76 15.48
CA GLN A 66 -15.90 17.97 15.97
C GLN A 66 -17.43 17.84 15.95
N LEU A 67 -17.98 17.17 14.94
CA LEU A 67 -19.43 16.93 14.85
C LEU A 67 -19.89 15.91 15.89
N LEU A 68 -19.12 14.84 16.12
CA LEU A 68 -19.42 13.82 17.13
C LEU A 68 -19.36 14.41 18.54
N THR A 69 -18.33 15.20 18.87
CA THR A 69 -18.23 15.89 20.16
C THR A 69 -19.41 16.82 20.41
N LEU A 70 -19.80 17.62 19.41
CA LEU A 70 -20.96 18.51 19.54
C LEU A 70 -22.28 17.73 19.63
N ALA A 71 -22.40 16.60 18.91
CA ALA A 71 -23.59 15.76 18.92
C ALA A 71 -23.76 15.00 20.25
N GLN A 72 -22.65 14.60 20.89
CA GLN A 72 -22.66 13.99 22.23
C GLN A 72 -23.11 14.97 23.32
N GLY A 73 -22.73 16.24 23.21
CA GLY A 73 -23.18 17.32 24.10
C GLY A 73 -24.60 17.85 23.81
N SER A 74 -25.28 17.30 22.80
CA SER A 74 -26.63 17.74 22.42
C SER A 74 -27.68 17.31 23.45
N GLU A 75 -28.62 18.19 23.77
CA GLU A 75 -29.78 17.86 24.60
C GLU A 75 -30.77 16.92 23.89
N ASN A 76 -30.67 16.81 22.55
CA ASN A 76 -31.53 15.92 21.78
C ASN A 76 -31.03 14.47 21.83
N ALA A 77 -31.83 13.57 22.44
CA ALA A 77 -31.50 12.16 22.58
C ALA A 77 -31.22 11.46 21.24
N ARG A 78 -31.98 11.78 20.19
CA ARG A 78 -31.79 11.17 18.85
C ARG A 78 -30.45 11.57 18.24
N THR A 79 -29.99 12.80 18.49
CA THR A 79 -28.68 13.29 18.03
C THR A 79 -27.53 12.56 18.73
N ARG A 80 -27.65 12.31 20.03
CA ARG A 80 -26.66 11.51 20.78
C ARG A 80 -26.61 10.07 20.30
N GLN A 81 -27.76 9.42 20.15
CA GLN A 81 -27.85 8.05 19.62
C GLN A 81 -27.25 7.91 18.22
N LEU A 82 -27.44 8.93 17.36
CA LEU A 82 -26.81 8.95 16.04
C LEU A 82 -25.29 9.04 16.14
N ALA A 83 -24.76 9.89 17.04
CA ALA A 83 -23.32 10.01 17.27
C ALA A 83 -22.72 8.68 17.75
N GLU A 84 -23.34 8.05 18.74
CA GLU A 84 -22.93 6.73 19.26
C GLU A 84 -22.92 5.67 18.15
N LYS A 85 -23.96 5.63 17.31
CA LYS A 85 -24.02 4.70 16.18
C LYS A 85 -22.91 4.95 15.17
N ILE A 86 -22.64 6.21 14.84
CA ILE A 86 -21.55 6.57 13.91
C ILE A 86 -20.20 6.17 14.49
N THR A 87 -19.95 6.45 15.77
CA THR A 87 -18.73 6.02 16.46
C THR A 87 -18.56 4.50 16.39
N GLY A 88 -19.60 3.72 16.71
CA GLY A 88 -19.54 2.27 16.61
C GLY A 88 -19.25 1.76 15.20
N LEU A 89 -19.80 2.40 14.16
CA LEU A 89 -19.49 2.05 12.76
C LEU A 89 -18.05 2.39 12.35
N VAL A 90 -17.51 3.50 12.86
CA VAL A 90 -16.11 3.88 12.65
C VAL A 90 -15.17 2.88 13.33
N ASP A 91 -15.47 2.47 14.56
CA ASP A 91 -14.70 1.46 15.29
C ASP A 91 -14.75 0.10 14.57
N GLU A 92 -15.92 -0.30 14.09
CA GLU A 92 -16.10 -1.53 13.31
C GLU A 92 -15.30 -1.51 12.00
N LEU A 93 -15.35 -0.39 11.26
CA LEU A 93 -14.57 -0.23 10.03
C LEU A 93 -13.06 -0.26 10.32
N THR A 94 -12.63 0.42 11.38
CA THR A 94 -11.24 0.46 11.81
C THR A 94 -10.74 -0.94 12.14
N GLY A 95 -11.48 -1.70 12.95
CA GLY A 95 -11.12 -3.07 13.30
C GLY A 95 -11.05 -4.01 12.09
N ARG A 96 -11.92 -3.84 11.08
CA ARG A 96 -11.86 -4.61 9.83
C ARG A 96 -10.61 -4.29 9.02
N LEU A 97 -10.28 -3.01 8.86
CA LEU A 97 -9.08 -2.59 8.16
C LEU A 97 -7.81 -3.09 8.85
N GLU A 98 -7.75 -3.00 10.19
CA GLU A 98 -6.63 -3.55 10.97
C GLU A 98 -6.51 -5.07 10.81
N ALA A 99 -7.62 -5.79 10.81
CA ALA A 99 -7.62 -7.23 10.59
C ALA A 99 -7.13 -7.61 9.18
N GLU A 100 -7.55 -6.86 8.15
CA GLU A 100 -7.07 -7.03 6.77
C GLU A 100 -5.57 -6.78 6.66
N LEU A 101 -5.08 -5.67 7.24
CA LEU A 101 -3.64 -5.35 7.26
C LEU A 101 -2.85 -6.41 8.03
N ALA A 102 -3.36 -6.90 9.16
CA ALA A 102 -2.72 -7.96 9.92
C ALA A 102 -2.69 -9.29 9.16
N ALA A 103 -3.72 -9.61 8.37
CA ALA A 103 -3.72 -10.79 7.51
C ALA A 103 -2.64 -10.68 6.41
N VAL A 104 -2.56 -9.53 5.74
CA VAL A 104 -1.53 -9.26 4.73
C VAL A 104 -0.12 -9.34 5.35
N ALA A 105 0.08 -8.80 6.55
CA ALA A 105 1.36 -8.86 7.25
C ALA A 105 1.77 -10.30 7.60
N ARG A 106 0.83 -11.17 8.01
CA ARG A 106 1.11 -12.59 8.26
C ARG A 106 1.50 -13.33 6.99
N GLU A 107 0.81 -13.07 5.89
CA GLU A 107 1.12 -13.65 4.59
C GLU A 107 2.52 -13.24 4.10
N LEU A 108 2.90 -11.97 4.29
CA LEU A 108 4.24 -11.50 3.97
C LEU A 108 5.30 -12.19 4.84
N ALA A 109 5.08 -12.25 6.15
CA ALA A 109 6.00 -12.91 7.08
C ALA A 109 6.17 -14.40 6.78
N ALA A 110 5.10 -15.09 6.36
CA ALA A 110 5.17 -16.49 5.95
C ALA A 110 6.04 -16.67 4.69
N LYS A 111 5.88 -15.81 3.68
CA LYS A 111 6.69 -15.83 2.46
C LYS A 111 8.16 -15.49 2.75
N GLU A 112 8.42 -14.53 3.62
CA GLU A 112 9.78 -14.20 4.05
C GLU A 112 10.43 -15.38 4.77
N ALA A 113 9.70 -16.08 5.64
CA ALA A 113 10.20 -17.27 6.32
C ALA A 113 10.48 -18.42 5.34
N GLU A 114 9.63 -18.62 4.33
CA GLU A 114 9.81 -19.61 3.27
C GLU A 114 11.08 -19.31 2.45
N LEU A 115 11.25 -18.08 1.98
CA LEU A 115 12.45 -17.66 1.25
C LEU A 115 13.71 -17.78 2.11
N ALA A 116 13.63 -17.42 3.40
CA ALA A 116 14.75 -17.60 4.33
C ALA A 116 15.14 -19.08 4.48
N ALA A 117 14.15 -19.98 4.55
CA ALA A 117 14.37 -21.42 4.60
C ALA A 117 14.96 -21.96 3.28
N GLU A 118 14.47 -21.50 2.13
CA GLU A 118 15.02 -21.87 0.82
C GLU A 118 16.48 -21.43 0.68
N LEU A 119 16.80 -20.18 1.05
CA LEU A 119 18.17 -19.68 1.04
C LEU A 119 19.08 -20.46 2.00
N ALA A 120 18.57 -20.86 3.18
CA ALA A 120 19.31 -21.72 4.10
C ALA A 120 19.58 -23.09 3.49
N ALA A 121 18.60 -23.71 2.83
CA ALA A 121 18.77 -24.99 2.15
C ALA A 121 19.77 -24.91 0.99
N VAL A 122 19.72 -23.85 0.18
CA VAL A 122 20.69 -23.61 -0.90
C VAL A 122 22.10 -23.42 -0.33
N ARG A 123 22.25 -22.66 0.76
CA ARG A 123 23.55 -22.51 1.46
C ARG A 123 24.06 -23.83 2.00
N GLN A 124 23.20 -24.68 2.57
CA GLN A 124 23.62 -26.02 3.02
C GLN A 124 24.08 -26.90 1.85
N LYS A 125 23.36 -26.87 0.71
CA LYS A 125 23.75 -27.59 -0.51
C LYS A 125 25.11 -27.11 -1.04
N MET A 126 25.36 -25.79 -1.05
CA MET A 126 26.66 -25.22 -1.46
C MET A 126 27.76 -25.44 -0.41
N GLY A 127 27.40 -25.54 0.87
CA GLY A 127 28.27 -25.77 2.02
C GLY A 127 28.84 -27.19 2.12
N THR A 128 28.53 -28.08 1.16
CA THR A 128 29.12 -29.42 1.00
C THR A 128 30.67 -29.43 0.94
N GLY A 129 31.30 -28.26 0.83
CA GLY A 129 32.74 -28.07 0.98
C GLY A 129 33.36 -28.55 2.30
N SER A 130 32.58 -28.96 3.32
CA SER A 130 33.12 -29.52 4.58
C SER A 130 33.73 -30.92 4.41
N VAL A 131 33.10 -31.80 3.64
CA VAL A 131 33.65 -33.15 3.35
C VAL A 131 34.95 -33.00 2.56
N ASP A 132 34.90 -32.09 1.59
CA ASP A 132 36.00 -31.67 0.74
C ASP A 132 37.13 -30.99 1.54
N ALA A 133 36.81 -30.27 2.62
CA ALA A 133 37.78 -29.65 3.52
C ALA A 133 38.50 -30.68 4.41
N ALA A 134 37.78 -31.68 4.92
CA ALA A 134 38.35 -32.76 5.71
C ALA A 134 39.31 -33.61 4.87
N GLN A 135 38.90 -33.97 3.65
CA GLN A 135 39.78 -34.68 2.70
C GLN A 135 41.02 -33.84 2.35
N ARG A 136 40.84 -32.54 2.08
CA ARG A 136 41.97 -31.63 1.86
C ARG A 136 42.90 -31.54 3.09
N ALA A 137 42.37 -31.58 4.31
CA ALA A 137 43.19 -31.61 5.53
C ALA A 137 44.00 -32.91 5.64
N ALA A 138 43.40 -34.06 5.36
CA ALA A 138 44.08 -35.36 5.36
C ALA A 138 45.21 -35.41 4.31
N ILE A 139 44.97 -34.90 3.10
CA ILE A 139 45.99 -34.82 2.04
C ILE A 139 47.16 -33.91 2.47
N ARG A 140 46.90 -32.78 3.14
CA ARG A 140 47.98 -31.90 3.65
C ARG A 140 48.83 -32.59 4.71
N GLN A 141 48.20 -33.29 5.66
CA GLN A 141 48.91 -34.03 6.71
C GLN A 141 49.82 -35.11 6.10
N TRP A 142 49.30 -35.87 5.13
CA TRP A 142 50.11 -36.83 4.39
C TRP A 142 51.25 -36.15 3.63
N ALA A 143 50.98 -35.05 2.94
CA ALA A 143 51.98 -34.34 2.15
C ALA A 143 53.14 -33.82 3.02
N GLN A 144 52.84 -33.22 4.17
CA GLN A 144 53.83 -32.75 5.13
C GLN A 144 54.67 -33.91 5.71
N ALA A 145 54.03 -35.03 6.04
CA ALA A 145 54.74 -36.22 6.53
C ALA A 145 55.68 -36.85 5.47
N ASN A 146 55.40 -36.64 4.19
CA ASN A 146 56.21 -37.11 3.07
C ASN A 146 57.19 -36.05 2.53
N GLY A 147 57.29 -34.88 3.18
CA GLY A 147 58.25 -33.83 2.82
C GLY A 147 57.83 -32.93 1.65
N TYR A 148 56.55 -32.94 1.25
CA TYR A 148 56.03 -31.98 0.27
C TYR A 148 55.76 -30.62 0.92
N ASP A 149 56.16 -29.54 0.24
CA ASP A 149 55.84 -28.17 0.65
C ASP A 149 54.40 -27.80 0.24
N VAL A 150 53.52 -27.60 1.24
CA VAL A 150 52.11 -27.28 1.02
C VAL A 150 51.66 -26.22 2.01
N ALA A 151 50.99 -25.19 1.50
CA ALA A 151 50.41 -24.13 2.33
C ALA A 151 49.37 -24.68 3.32
N GLU A 152 49.36 -24.12 4.53
CA GLU A 152 48.49 -24.51 5.65
C GLU A 152 46.99 -24.40 5.30
N ARG A 153 46.64 -23.44 4.42
CA ARG A 153 45.27 -23.21 3.93
C ARG A 153 45.25 -23.00 2.41
N GLY A 154 44.08 -23.20 1.80
CA GLY A 154 43.85 -22.95 0.38
C GLY A 154 43.93 -24.20 -0.49
N ARG A 155 44.08 -24.00 -1.81
CA ARG A 155 44.09 -25.08 -2.81
C ARG A 155 45.38 -25.90 -2.71
N ILE A 156 45.27 -27.22 -2.75
CA ILE A 156 46.42 -28.14 -2.74
C ILE A 156 46.99 -28.24 -4.17
N PRO A 157 48.32 -28.19 -4.35
CA PRO A 157 48.97 -28.39 -5.64
C PRO A 157 48.60 -29.72 -6.30
N ARG A 158 48.43 -29.72 -7.63
CA ARG A 158 47.96 -30.89 -8.40
C ARG A 158 48.94 -32.07 -8.36
N ASN A 159 50.24 -31.80 -8.31
CA ASN A 159 51.29 -32.81 -8.14
C ASN A 159 51.13 -33.61 -6.82
N VAL A 160 50.80 -32.93 -5.72
CA VAL A 160 50.59 -33.57 -4.41
C VAL A 160 49.33 -34.44 -4.42
N LEU A 161 48.24 -33.96 -5.05
CA LEU A 161 47.01 -34.74 -5.20
C LEU A 161 47.26 -36.05 -5.98
N GLN A 162 48.03 -35.98 -7.06
CA GLN A 162 48.37 -37.15 -7.86
C GLN A 162 49.25 -38.14 -7.08
N ALA A 163 50.25 -37.64 -6.35
CA ALA A 163 51.10 -38.48 -5.51
C ALA A 163 50.30 -39.19 -4.40
N TRP A 164 49.35 -38.48 -3.78
CA TRP A 164 48.46 -39.07 -2.78
C TRP A 164 47.52 -40.13 -3.37
N ALA A 165 46.97 -39.86 -4.57
CA ALA A 165 46.13 -40.81 -5.30
C ALA A 165 46.90 -42.10 -5.63
N THR A 166 48.15 -41.97 -6.09
CA THR A 166 49.02 -43.12 -6.35
C THR A 166 49.39 -43.88 -5.07
N ALA A 167 49.65 -43.18 -3.97
CA ALA A 167 50.03 -43.81 -2.70
C ALA A 167 48.86 -44.53 -1.99
N THR A 168 47.64 -44.02 -2.16
CA THR A 168 46.44 -44.51 -1.44
C THR A 168 45.53 -45.36 -2.33
N GLY A 169 45.83 -45.45 -3.64
CA GLY A 169 44.95 -46.11 -4.63
C GLY A 169 43.58 -45.44 -4.78
N SER A 170 43.44 -44.21 -4.30
CA SER A 170 42.17 -43.47 -4.26
C SER A 170 42.08 -42.50 -5.44
N GLU A 171 41.00 -42.58 -6.20
CA GLU A 171 40.72 -41.61 -7.27
C GLU A 171 40.36 -40.25 -6.67
N VAL A 172 41.26 -39.27 -6.81
CA VAL A 172 40.99 -37.88 -6.41
C VAL A 172 40.23 -37.21 -7.55
N THR A 173 38.91 -37.28 -7.51
CA THR A 173 38.04 -36.53 -8.42
C THR A 173 38.00 -35.07 -7.99
N GLN A 174 38.36 -34.17 -8.90
CA GLN A 174 38.50 -32.73 -8.64
C GLN A 174 37.19 -31.97 -8.78
#